data_AF-A0A357AXP2-F1
#
_entry.id   AF-A0A357AXP2-F1
#
_cell.length_a   1.000
_cell.length_b   1.000
_cell.length_c   1.000
_cell.angle_alpha   90.00
_cell.angle_beta   90.00
_cell.angle_gamma   90.00
#
_symmetry.space_group_name_H-M   'P 1'
#
loop_
_entity.id
_entity.type
_entity.pdbx_description
1 polymer ?
#
loop_
_entity_poly.entity_id
_entity_poly.type
_entity_poly.pdbx_seq_one_letter_code
_entity_poly.pdbx_strand_id
1 'polypeptide(L)'
;AVTIWNPQKKLKNRKEEPGTKEKIIGVAVFFGVGVYGGFIQAGVGFIIIASLTLLTGYSLVKINSMKVFISAVYMVFSLIVFIVGGKVDWVLGLTLAAGNALGGYLGSSFSVSKGDKWIKIILAVTVVAMALELLGVINI
;
A
#
# COMPACT_ATOMS: atom_id res chain seq x y z
N ALA A 1 10.72 -17.19 -16.93
CA ALA A 1 9.82 -17.00 -18.08
C ALA A 1 8.50 -16.40 -17.59
N VAL A 2 8.34 -15.07 -17.69
CA VAL A 2 7.04 -14.36 -17.75
C VAL A 2 7.34 -13.02 -18.45
N THR A 3 7.50 -13.07 -19.77
CA THR A 3 7.75 -11.87 -20.63
C THR A 3 6.60 -11.66 -21.62
N ILE A 4 5.49 -12.41 -21.49
CA ILE A 4 4.45 -12.49 -22.52
C ILE A 4 3.35 -11.44 -22.32
N TRP A 5 3.27 -10.80 -21.14
CA TRP A 5 2.30 -9.73 -20.93
C TRP A 5 2.98 -8.47 -20.40
N ASN A 6 3.16 -7.50 -21.30
CA ASN A 6 3.64 -6.17 -20.95
C ASN A 6 2.50 -5.14 -21.09
N PRO A 7 1.58 -5.04 -20.11
CA PRO A 7 0.41 -4.15 -20.16
C PRO A 7 0.79 -2.67 -20.32
N GLN A 8 2.04 -2.30 -20.05
CA GLN A 8 2.56 -0.94 -20.19
C GLN A 8 2.64 -0.46 -21.65
N LYS A 9 2.79 -1.35 -22.64
CA LYS A 9 2.86 -0.94 -24.06
C LYS A 9 1.52 -0.42 -24.60
N LYS A 10 0.39 -0.95 -24.11
CA LYS A 10 -0.97 -0.47 -24.48
C LYS A 10 -1.36 0.84 -23.79
N LEU A 11 -0.67 1.20 -22.72
CA LEU A 11 -0.99 2.37 -21.89
C LEU A 11 -0.26 3.64 -22.34
N LYS A 12 0.85 3.51 -23.07
CA LYS A 12 1.64 4.64 -23.62
C LYS A 12 0.91 5.43 -24.73
N ASN A 13 -0.17 4.90 -25.30
CA ASN A 13 -0.97 5.54 -26.36
C ASN A 13 -2.27 6.20 -25.86
N ARG A 14 -2.46 6.40 -24.54
CA ARG A 14 -3.60 7.17 -24.02
C ARG A 14 -3.34 8.67 -24.10
N LYS A 15 -4.38 9.44 -24.43
CA LYS A 15 -4.37 10.91 -24.43
C LYS A 15 -3.79 11.45 -23.12
N GLU A 16 -2.89 12.43 -23.21
CA GLU A 16 -2.20 13.04 -22.05
C GLU A 16 -3.17 13.68 -21.05
N GLU A 17 -4.35 14.09 -21.50
CA GLU A 17 -5.42 14.56 -20.64
C GLU A 17 -6.60 13.56 -20.61
N PRO A 18 -6.99 13.06 -19.42
CA PRO A 18 -8.19 12.25 -19.29
C PRO A 18 -9.42 13.10 -19.64
N GLY A 19 -10.28 12.57 -20.50
CA GLY A 19 -11.57 13.19 -20.79
C GLY A 19 -12.46 13.23 -19.53
N THR A 20 -13.53 14.03 -19.60
CA THR A 20 -14.45 14.20 -18.47
C THR A 20 -15.05 12.88 -17.98
N LYS A 21 -15.30 11.92 -18.89
CA LYS A 21 -15.82 10.60 -18.54
C LYS A 21 -14.79 9.78 -17.74
N GLU A 22 -13.54 9.81 -18.15
CA GLU A 22 -12.43 9.13 -17.47
C GLU A 22 -12.16 9.72 -16.08
N LYS A 23 -12.30 11.04 -15.92
CA LYS A 23 -12.22 11.70 -14.61
C LYS A 23 -13.34 11.25 -13.67
N ILE A 24 -14.59 11.20 -14.16
CA ILE A 24 -15.74 10.74 -13.36
C ILE A 24 -15.57 9.28 -12.94
N ILE A 25 -15.14 8.42 -13.87
CA ILE A 25 -14.84 7.00 -13.56
C ILE A 25 -13.72 6.92 -12.53
N GLY A 26 -12.67 7.72 -12.66
CA GLY A 26 -11.59 7.80 -11.69
C GLY A 26 -12.10 8.14 -10.29
N VAL A 27 -12.94 9.18 -10.17
CA VAL A 27 -13.56 9.57 -8.89
C VAL A 27 -14.38 8.43 -8.29
N ALA A 28 -15.23 7.79 -9.10
CA ALA A 28 -16.07 6.68 -8.63
C ALA A 28 -15.23 5.48 -8.14
N VAL A 29 -14.16 5.12 -8.87
CA VAL A 29 -13.23 4.07 -8.48
C VAL A 29 -12.53 4.43 -7.17
N PHE A 30 -11.94 5.62 -7.06
CA PHE A 30 -11.23 6.04 -5.85
C PHE A 30 -12.16 6.22 -4.64
N PHE A 31 -13.42 6.58 -4.86
CA PHE A 31 -14.44 6.55 -3.81
C PHE A 31 -14.64 5.13 -3.27
N GLY A 32 -14.81 4.14 -4.16
CA GLY A 32 -14.93 2.73 -3.76
C GLY A 32 -13.67 2.20 -3.06
N VAL A 33 -12.49 2.59 -3.54
CA VAL A 33 -11.21 2.26 -2.90
C VAL A 33 -11.11 2.86 -1.50
N GLY A 34 -11.60 4.10 -1.33
CA GLY A 34 -11.67 4.77 -0.02
C GLY A 34 -12.58 4.04 0.96
N VAL A 35 -13.78 3.63 0.52
CA VAL A 35 -14.71 2.84 1.34
C VAL A 35 -14.10 1.49 1.73
N TYR A 36 -13.55 0.74 0.77
CA TYR A 36 -12.89 -0.54 1.04
C TYR A 36 -11.71 -0.37 1.99
N GLY A 37 -10.91 0.69 1.78
CA GLY A 37 -9.72 0.93 2.59
C GLY A 37 -9.99 1.45 3.99
N GLY A 38 -11.12 2.14 4.20
CA GLY A 38 -11.58 2.52 5.53
C GLY A 38 -12.15 1.37 6.35
N PHE A 39 -12.70 0.34 5.68
CA PHE A 39 -13.35 -0.79 6.38
C PHE A 39 -12.44 -2.01 6.55
N ILE A 40 -11.88 -2.55 5.46
CA ILE A 40 -11.06 -3.77 5.49
C ILE A 40 -9.59 -3.45 5.71
N GLN A 41 -9.10 -2.37 5.08
CA GLN A 41 -7.71 -1.88 5.07
C GLN A 41 -6.62 -2.87 4.58
N ALA A 42 -6.86 -4.18 4.62
CA ALA A 42 -6.00 -5.23 4.10
C ALA A 42 -5.97 -5.22 2.56
N GLY A 43 -4.76 -5.23 2.00
CA GLY A 43 -4.56 -5.31 0.55
C GLY A 43 -4.91 -4.04 -0.24
N VAL A 44 -5.36 -2.96 0.41
CA VAL A 44 -5.71 -1.66 -0.22
C VAL A 44 -4.62 -1.14 -1.16
N GLY A 45 -3.36 -1.31 -0.77
CA GLY A 45 -2.24 -0.86 -1.60
C GLY A 45 -2.24 -1.47 -2.99
N PHE A 46 -2.58 -2.76 -3.12
CA PHE A 46 -2.66 -3.43 -4.41
C PHE A 46 -3.81 -2.91 -5.25
N ILE A 47 -4.96 -2.62 -4.63
CA ILE A 47 -6.14 -2.06 -5.31
C ILE A 47 -5.84 -0.64 -5.81
N ILE A 48 -5.17 0.18 -4.99
CA ILE A 48 -4.71 1.52 -5.40
C ILE A 48 -3.76 1.40 -6.59
N ILE A 49 -2.74 0.54 -6.53
CA ILE A 49 -1.78 0.34 -7.63
C ILE A 49 -2.50 -0.13 -8.89
N ALA A 50 -3.39 -1.11 -8.80
CA ALA A 50 -4.17 -1.61 -9.93
C ALA A 50 -5.03 -0.51 -10.57
N SER A 51 -5.74 0.25 -9.74
CA SER A 51 -6.61 1.35 -10.18
C SER A 51 -5.81 2.45 -10.86
N LEU A 52 -4.70 2.92 -10.26
CA LEU A 52 -3.83 3.91 -10.87
C LEU A 52 -3.21 3.42 -12.18
N THR A 53 -2.81 2.15 -12.25
CA THR A 53 -2.21 1.57 -13.46
C THR A 53 -3.21 1.58 -14.62
N LEU A 54 -4.46 1.21 -14.34
CA LEU A 54 -5.54 1.17 -15.34
C LEU A 54 -6.00 2.58 -15.77
N LEU A 55 -5.98 3.55 -14.86
CA LEU A 55 -6.41 4.91 -15.12
C LEU A 55 -5.34 5.73 -15.86
N THR A 56 -4.11 5.73 -15.34
CA THR A 56 -3.04 6.64 -15.78
C THR A 56 -2.02 6.03 -16.73
N GLY A 57 -1.81 4.71 -16.68
CA GLY A 57 -0.79 4.07 -17.48
C GLY A 57 0.66 4.34 -17.07
N TYR A 58 0.88 4.97 -15.91
CA TYR A 58 2.22 5.35 -15.45
C TYR A 58 3.10 4.14 -15.10
N SER A 59 4.41 4.39 -15.03
CA SER A 59 5.37 3.38 -14.57
C SER A 59 5.06 2.99 -13.13
N LEU A 60 5.34 1.72 -12.79
CA LEU A 60 5.03 1.16 -11.47
C LEU A 60 5.72 1.94 -10.33
N VAL A 61 6.91 2.51 -10.61
CA VAL A 61 7.63 3.37 -9.67
C VAL A 61 6.83 4.64 -9.35
N LYS A 62 6.32 5.34 -10.37
CA LYS A 62 5.52 6.56 -10.19
C LYS A 62 4.20 6.27 -9.48
N ILE A 63 3.57 5.16 -9.84
CA ILE A 63 2.32 4.69 -9.20
C ILE A 63 2.56 4.34 -7.73
N ASN A 64 3.68 3.69 -7.40
CA ASN A 64 4.02 3.37 -6.03
C ASN A 64 4.19 4.63 -5.19
N SER A 65 4.87 5.65 -5.71
CA SER A 65 4.99 6.95 -5.02
C SER A 65 3.62 7.61 -4.78
N MET A 66 2.74 7.64 -5.79
CA MET A 66 1.37 8.15 -5.62
C MET A 66 0.56 7.32 -4.62
N LYS A 67 0.69 5.98 -4.64
CA LYS A 67 0.04 5.10 -3.68
C LYS A 67 0.46 5.43 -2.25
N VAL A 68 1.75 5.66 -2.01
CA VAL A 68 2.26 6.00 -0.66
C VAL A 68 1.71 7.36 -0.22
N PHE A 69 1.65 8.35 -1.12
CA PHE A 69 1.07 9.65 -0.83
C PHE A 69 -0.43 9.56 -0.49
N ILE A 70 -1.21 8.87 -1.32
CA ILE A 70 -2.64 8.59 -1.07
C ILE A 70 -2.79 7.84 0.27
N SER A 71 -1.86 6.92 0.55
CA SER A 71 -1.83 6.17 1.80
C SER A 71 -1.68 7.08 3.02
N ALA A 72 -0.74 8.02 2.96
CA ALA A 72 -0.50 8.98 4.03
C ALA A 72 -1.71 9.88 4.28
N VAL A 73 -2.33 10.41 3.21
CA VAL A 73 -3.50 11.29 3.33
C VAL A 73 -4.67 10.55 3.98
N TYR A 74 -5.01 9.33 3.53
CA TYR A 74 -6.14 8.61 4.14
C TYR A 74 -5.87 8.25 5.60
N MET A 75 -4.62 7.93 5.98
CA MET A 75 -4.28 7.60 7.36
C MET A 75 -4.52 8.79 8.30
N VAL A 76 -4.24 10.03 7.85
CA VAL A 76 -4.55 11.25 8.63
C VAL A 76 -6.05 11.40 8.85
N PHE A 77 -6.86 11.26 7.80
CA PHE A 77 -8.33 11.32 7.94
C PHE A 77 -8.87 10.21 8.83
N SER A 78 -8.36 8.99 8.67
CA SER A 78 -8.72 7.85 9.52
C SER A 78 -8.42 8.14 11.00
N LEU A 79 -7.22 8.64 11.29
CA LEU A 79 -6.83 9.04 12.65
C LEU A 79 -7.78 10.10 13.23
N ILE A 80 -8.12 11.14 12.47
CA ILE A 80 -9.05 12.19 12.93
C ILE A 80 -10.42 11.58 13.26
N VAL A 81 -10.95 10.70 12.41
CA VAL A 81 -12.24 10.03 12.65
C VAL A 81 -12.20 9.19 13.93
N PHE A 82 -11.11 8.45 14.17
CA PHE A 82 -10.96 7.66 15.41
C PHE A 82 -10.79 8.55 16.65
N ILE A 83 -10.11 9.70 16.55
CA ILE A 83 -9.98 10.68 17.64
C ILE A 83 -11.37 11.22 18.00
N VAL A 84 -12.14 11.69 17.02
CA VAL A 84 -13.50 12.21 17.24
C VAL A 84 -14.43 11.13 17.80
N GLY A 85 -14.24 9.88 17.38
CA GLY A 85 -14.97 8.73 17.92
C GLY A 85 -14.55 8.28 19.32
N GLY A 86 -13.51 8.90 19.92
CA GLY A 86 -13.01 8.53 21.25
C GLY A 86 -12.40 7.12 21.32
N LYS A 87 -11.97 6.56 20.18
CA LYS A 87 -11.44 5.18 20.08
C LYS A 87 -9.91 5.12 20.07
N VAL A 88 -9.24 6.25 20.31
CA VAL A 88 -7.78 6.33 20.29
C VAL A 88 -7.25 6.21 21.71
N ASP A 89 -6.54 5.12 21.97
CA ASP A 89 -5.60 5.04 23.09
C ASP A 89 -4.31 5.73 22.67
N TRP A 90 -4.01 6.87 23.30
CA TRP A 90 -2.85 7.69 22.96
C TRP A 90 -1.53 7.02 23.32
N VAL A 91 -1.48 6.22 24.39
CA VAL A 91 -0.26 5.57 24.85
C VAL A 91 0.09 4.44 23.89
N LEU A 92 -0.87 3.56 23.59
CA LEU A 92 -0.70 2.49 22.62
C LEU A 92 -0.46 3.05 21.22
N GLY A 93 -1.22 4.07 20.82
CA GLY A 93 -1.11 4.70 19.51
C GLY A 93 0.27 5.32 19.26
N LEU A 94 0.80 6.10 20.21
CA LEU A 94 2.13 6.70 20.09
C LEU A 94 3.24 5.66 20.12
N THR A 95 3.12 4.65 20.98
CA THR A 95 4.10 3.55 21.05
C THR A 95 4.16 2.78 19.73
N LEU A 96 3.00 2.46 19.16
CA LEU A 96 2.91 1.82 17.85
C LEU A 96 3.44 2.73 16.74
N ALA A 97 3.13 4.02 16.77
CA ALA A 97 3.63 4.98 15.78
C ALA A 97 5.16 5.08 15.82
N ALA A 98 5.75 5.17 17.02
CA ALA A 98 7.21 5.20 17.21
C ALA A 98 7.85 3.89 16.73
N GLY A 99 7.30 2.74 17.09
CA GLY A 99 7.80 1.44 16.64
C GLY A 99 7.73 1.27 15.11
N ASN A 100 6.61 1.66 14.49
CA ASN A 100 6.45 1.63 13.03
C ASN A 100 7.41 2.60 12.32
N ALA A 101 7.59 3.81 12.85
CA ALA A 101 8.52 4.78 12.28
C ALA A 101 9.97 4.30 12.36
N LEU A 102 10.39 3.78 13.52
CA LEU A 102 11.74 3.22 13.72
C LEU A 102 11.97 2.00 12.83
N GLY A 103 11.04 1.05 12.81
CA GLY A 103 11.13 -0.13 11.96
C GLY A 103 11.17 0.19 10.47
N GLY A 104 10.35 1.17 10.03
CA GLY A 104 10.36 1.66 8.66
C GLY A 104 11.67 2.34 8.28
N TYR A 105 12.21 3.20 9.16
CA TYR A 105 13.49 3.85 8.95
C TYR A 105 14.63 2.83 8.85
N LEU A 106 14.80 1.99 9.87
CA LEU A 106 15.85 0.97 9.91
C LEU A 106 15.72 -0.03 8.75
N GLY A 107 14.50 -0.49 8.46
CA GLY A 107 14.23 -1.41 7.36
C GLY A 107 14.56 -0.81 5.99
N SER A 108 14.19 0.45 5.76
CA SER A 108 14.53 1.14 4.50
C SER A 108 16.02 1.40 4.35
N SER A 109 16.71 1.84 5.41
CA SER A 109 18.17 2.02 5.40
C SER A 109 18.90 0.70 5.18
N PHE A 110 18.46 -0.37 5.85
CA PHE A 110 19.03 -1.71 5.68
C PHE A 110 18.80 -2.26 4.27
N SER A 111 17.60 -2.05 3.71
CA SER A 111 17.26 -2.41 2.34
C SER A 111 18.22 -1.80 1.32
N VAL A 112 18.56 -0.52 1.48
CA VAL A 112 19.49 0.19 0.59
C VAL A 112 20.93 -0.28 0.79
N SER A 113 21.34 -0.57 2.03
CA SER A 113 22.73 -0.93 2.36
C SER A 113 23.12 -2.39 2.03
N LYS A 114 22.24 -3.36 2.30
CA LYS A 114 22.57 -4.81 2.22
C LYS A 114 22.04 -5.50 0.96
N GLY A 115 21.22 -4.80 0.17
CA GLY A 115 20.69 -5.29 -1.10
C GLY A 115 19.56 -6.31 -0.98
N ASP A 116 18.91 -6.60 -2.12
CA ASP A 116 17.65 -7.36 -2.22
C ASP A 116 17.67 -8.77 -1.61
N LYS A 117 18.85 -9.42 -1.56
CA LYS A 117 18.96 -10.81 -1.07
C LYS A 117 18.54 -10.92 0.39
N TRP A 118 19.01 -10.00 1.23
CA TRP A 118 18.69 -10.02 2.67
C TRP A 118 17.22 -9.73 2.94
N ILE A 119 16.64 -8.80 2.19
CA ILE A 119 15.21 -8.47 2.28
C ILE A 119 14.36 -9.69 1.97
N LYS A 120 14.69 -10.43 0.89
CA LYS A 120 13.96 -11.65 0.51
C LYS A 120 14.06 -12.74 1.56
N ILE A 121 15.22 -12.91 2.20
CA ILE A 121 15.41 -13.89 3.28
C ILE A 121 14.53 -13.52 4.48
N ILE A 122 14.60 -12.27 4.94
CA ILE A 122 13.81 -11.80 6.08
C ILE A 122 12.31 -11.96 5.79
N LEU A 123 11.85 -11.53 4.61
CA LEU A 123 10.47 -11.70 4.17
C LEU A 123 10.04 -13.17 4.18
N ALA A 124 10.87 -14.06 3.62
CA ALA A 124 10.55 -15.49 3.57
C ALA A 124 10.43 -16.09 4.99
N VAL A 125 11.36 -15.76 5.88
CA VAL A 125 11.33 -16.23 7.28
C VAL A 125 10.08 -15.72 7.99
N THR A 126 9.76 -14.43 7.88
CA THR A 126 8.56 -13.85 8.51
C THR A 126 7.27 -14.47 8.00
N VAL A 127 7.15 -14.67 6.68
CA VAL A 127 5.95 -15.29 6.08
C VAL A 127 5.79 -16.74 6.54
N VAL A 128 6.88 -17.51 6.59
CA VAL A 128 6.83 -18.90 7.08
C VAL A 128 6.47 -18.94 8.57
N ALA A 129 7.05 -18.05 9.39
CA ALA A 129 6.72 -17.96 10.81
C ALA A 129 5.22 -17.66 11.03
N MET A 130 4.69 -16.65 10.34
CA MET A 130 3.26 -16.31 10.39
C MET A 130 2.36 -17.44 9.91
N ALA A 131 2.77 -18.17 8.86
CA ALA A 131 2.00 -19.31 8.35
C ALA A 131 1.96 -20.46 9.37
N LEU A 132 3.06 -20.73 10.07
CA LEU A 132 3.13 -21.77 11.09
C LEU A 132 2.32 -21.40 12.35
N GLU A 133 2.32 -20.12 12.73
CA GLU A 133 1.49 -19.59 13.82
C GLU A 133 0.00 -19.74 13.48
N LEU A 134 -0.39 -19.34 12.27
CA LEU A 134 -1.77 -19.48 11.80
C LEU A 134 -2.23 -20.95 11.74
N LEU A 135 -1.32 -21.88 11.45
CA LEU A 135 -1.58 -23.32 11.45
C LEU A 135 -1.60 -23.95 12.86
N GLY A 136 -1.30 -23.17 13.90
CA GLY A 136 -1.26 -23.65 15.29
C GLY A 136 -0.07 -24.55 15.61
N VAL A 137 0.97 -24.56 14.76
CA VAL A 137 2.19 -25.35 14.98
C VAL A 137 3.07 -24.69 16.06
N ILE A 138 2.98 -23.37 16.19
CA ILE A 138 3.72 -22.55 17.16
C ILE A 138 2.75 -21.51 17.73
N ASN A 139 2.78 -21.33 19.06
CA ASN A 139 2.11 -20.22 19.75
C ASN A 139 3.18 -19.20 20.13
N ILE A 140 3.31 -18.16 19.31
CA ILE A 140 4.19 -17.01 19.56
C ILE A 140 3.39 -15.92 20.27
#